data_AF-A0A4Q7NGF4-F1
#
_entry.id   AF-A0A4Q7NGF4-F1
#
_cell.length_a   1.000
_cell.length_b   1.000
_cell.length_c   1.000
_cell.angle_alpha   90.00
_cell.angle_beta   90.00
_cell.angle_gamma   90.00
#
_symmetry.space_group_name_H-M   'P 1'
#
loop_
_entity.id
_entity.type
_entity.pdbx_description
1 polymer ?
#
loop_
_entity_poly.entity_id
_entity_poly.type
_entity_poly.pdbx_seq_one_letter_code
_entity_poly.pdbx_strand_id
1 'polypeptide(L)'
;MARTAAGAKAPAGGEGAATAGGTEVLDLPVRPGEEPWTAAELAEVRTELEADAERLRREVAESETEIADLLRDSGEGAGDDQADAGTKTFEREHELSLAANARDMLEQTQRALARIEAGTYGACESCGQPIGKARLQAFPRATLDVACKQREERR
;
A
#
# COMPACT_ATOMS: atom_id res chain seq x y z
N MET A 1 0.03 24.38 -47.49
CA MET A 1 -0.38 22.98 -47.29
C MET A 1 -1.45 22.96 -46.21
N ALA A 2 -2.71 22.81 -46.60
CA ALA A 2 -3.86 22.78 -45.70
C ALA A 2 -4.30 21.33 -45.45
N ARG A 3 -4.78 21.03 -44.23
CA ARG A 3 -5.92 20.13 -43.90
C ARG A 3 -6.15 20.00 -42.38
N THR A 4 -7.15 20.75 -41.91
CA THR A 4 -8.28 20.37 -41.00
C THR A 4 -8.14 19.38 -39.82
N ALA A 5 -8.50 19.92 -38.65
CA ALA A 5 -9.19 19.44 -37.43
C ALA A 5 -9.73 18.00 -37.27
N ALA A 6 -9.70 17.51 -36.02
CA ALA A 6 -10.85 16.92 -35.31
C ALA A 6 -10.57 16.82 -33.79
N GLY A 7 -11.47 17.37 -32.97
CA GLY A 7 -11.48 17.17 -31.53
C GLY A 7 -12.31 15.95 -31.11
N ALA A 8 -12.13 15.49 -29.88
CA ALA A 8 -13.13 14.71 -29.18
C ALA A 8 -13.11 15.06 -27.70
N LYS A 9 -14.31 15.39 -27.24
CA LYS A 9 -14.72 15.96 -25.96
C LYS A 9 -14.94 14.82 -24.96
N ALA A 10 -14.65 15.07 -23.68
CA ALA A 10 -15.13 14.25 -22.57
C ALA A 10 -16.67 14.13 -22.60
N PRO A 11 -17.23 13.18 -21.82
CA PRO A 11 -18.37 13.57 -21.03
C PRO A 11 -18.11 13.32 -19.54
N ALA A 12 -18.46 14.36 -18.79
CA ALA A 12 -18.84 14.27 -17.40
C ALA A 12 -20.27 13.71 -17.28
N GLY A 13 -20.56 13.13 -16.11
CA GLY A 13 -21.91 13.15 -15.53
C GLY A 13 -22.51 11.78 -15.23
N GLY A 14 -22.86 11.56 -13.97
CA GLY A 14 -23.84 10.54 -13.59
C GLY A 14 -23.76 10.08 -12.14
N GLU A 15 -24.28 10.87 -11.20
CA GLU A 15 -24.71 10.39 -9.88
C GLU A 15 -25.70 9.21 -10.03
N GLY A 16 -25.48 8.16 -9.25
CA GLY A 16 -26.34 6.98 -9.17
C GLY A 16 -26.26 6.40 -7.76
N ALA A 17 -27.42 6.30 -7.13
CA ALA A 17 -27.64 6.03 -5.72
C ALA A 17 -27.11 4.67 -5.24
N ALA A 18 -26.75 4.65 -3.94
CA ALA A 18 -26.32 3.50 -3.18
C ALA A 18 -27.32 2.33 -3.24
N THR A 19 -26.83 1.18 -3.72
CA THR A 19 -27.36 -0.14 -3.38
C THR A 19 -26.22 -0.98 -2.85
N ALA A 20 -26.23 -1.19 -1.54
CA ALA A 20 -25.18 -1.87 -0.80
C ALA A 20 -25.08 -3.36 -1.16
N GLY A 21 -23.88 -3.78 -1.58
CA GLY A 21 -23.28 -5.05 -1.14
C GLY A 21 -23.27 -6.24 -2.09
N GLY A 22 -23.97 -6.21 -3.24
CA GLY A 22 -24.04 -7.36 -4.15
C GLY A 22 -23.30 -7.20 -5.49
N THR A 23 -23.16 -5.97 -5.98
CA THR A 23 -22.75 -5.70 -7.37
C THR A 23 -21.32 -5.15 -7.49
N GLU A 24 -20.77 -4.56 -6.43
CA GLU A 24 -19.46 -3.88 -6.45
C GLU A 24 -18.27 -4.84 -6.67
N VAL A 25 -18.39 -6.10 -6.27
CA VAL A 25 -17.29 -7.08 -6.44
C VAL A 25 -17.09 -7.50 -7.90
N LEU A 26 -18.15 -7.41 -8.73
CA LEU A 26 -18.12 -7.87 -10.11
C LEU A 26 -17.51 -6.87 -11.10
N ASP A 27 -17.27 -5.62 -10.66
CA ASP A 27 -16.75 -4.53 -11.52
C ASP A 27 -15.25 -4.23 -11.29
N LEU A 28 -14.58 -5.03 -10.46
CA LEU A 28 -13.15 -4.86 -10.24
C LEU A 28 -12.35 -5.19 -11.53
N PRO A 29 -11.26 -4.45 -11.82
CA PRO A 29 -10.41 -4.70 -12.97
C PRO A 29 -9.76 -6.10 -12.91
N VAL A 30 -9.88 -6.84 -14.01
CA VAL A 30 -9.35 -8.20 -14.17
C VAL A 30 -8.55 -8.28 -15.47
N ARG A 31 -7.45 -9.04 -15.49
CA ARG A 31 -6.65 -9.18 -16.71
C ARG A 31 -7.40 -9.98 -17.78
N PRO A 32 -7.15 -9.73 -19.08
CA PRO A 32 -7.68 -10.57 -20.14
C PRO A 32 -7.30 -12.04 -19.93
N GLY A 33 -8.31 -12.92 -19.91
CA GLY A 33 -8.12 -14.36 -19.70
C GLY A 33 -8.16 -14.83 -18.24
N GLU A 34 -8.31 -13.93 -17.27
CA GLU A 34 -8.57 -14.27 -15.87
C GLU A 34 -10.08 -14.23 -15.56
N GLU A 35 -10.52 -15.04 -14.61
CA GLU A 35 -11.90 -15.03 -14.13
C GLU A 35 -12.17 -13.82 -13.22
N PRO A 36 -13.40 -13.27 -13.22
CA PRO A 36 -13.77 -12.17 -12.34
C PRO A 36 -13.52 -12.45 -10.85
N TRP A 37 -13.44 -11.39 -10.06
CA TRP A 37 -13.39 -11.51 -8.60
C TRP A 37 -14.73 -12.03 -8.08
N THR A 38 -14.67 -13.03 -7.20
CA THR A 38 -15.82 -13.44 -6.41
C THR A 38 -15.87 -12.66 -5.09
N ALA A 39 -17.07 -12.52 -4.52
CA ALA A 39 -17.25 -11.92 -3.19
C ALA A 39 -16.44 -12.63 -2.10
N ALA A 40 -16.31 -13.96 -2.20
CA ALA A 40 -15.54 -14.76 -1.25
C ALA A 40 -14.04 -14.45 -1.31
N GLU A 41 -13.44 -14.42 -2.51
CA GLU A 41 -12.02 -14.10 -2.68
C GLU A 41 -11.69 -12.69 -2.22
N LEU A 42 -12.56 -11.71 -2.53
CA LEU A 42 -12.34 -10.34 -2.09
C LEU A 42 -12.47 -10.20 -0.56
N ALA A 43 -13.42 -10.92 0.05
CA ALA A 43 -13.58 -10.94 1.51
C ALA A 43 -12.36 -11.58 2.22
N GLU A 44 -11.76 -12.62 1.63
CA GLU A 44 -10.54 -13.23 2.13
C GLU A 44 -9.36 -12.25 2.07
N VAL A 45 -9.13 -11.62 0.91
CA VAL A 45 -8.10 -10.58 0.73
C VAL A 45 -8.28 -9.42 1.70
N ARG A 46 -9.52 -8.95 1.87
CA ARG A 46 -9.83 -7.88 2.83
C ARG A 46 -9.50 -8.29 4.26
N THR A 47 -9.89 -9.49 4.66
CA THR A 47 -9.62 -10.03 6.00
C THR A 47 -8.11 -10.10 6.27
N GLU A 48 -7.33 -10.56 5.29
CA GLU A 48 -5.86 -10.58 5.38
C GLU A 48 -5.29 -9.18 5.54
N LEU A 49 -5.72 -8.21 4.72
CA LEU A 49 -5.26 -6.82 4.78
C LEU A 49 -5.64 -6.15 6.12
N GLU A 50 -6.83 -6.41 6.67
CA GLU A 50 -7.25 -5.88 7.97
C GLU A 50 -6.38 -6.42 9.11
N ALA A 51 -6.12 -7.73 9.14
CA ALA A 51 -5.23 -8.36 10.11
C ALA A 51 -3.79 -7.85 9.98
N ASP A 52 -3.30 -7.66 8.75
CA ASP A 52 -2.01 -7.06 8.47
C ASP A 52 -1.92 -5.62 8.98
N ALA A 53 -2.96 -4.81 8.76
CA ALA A 53 -2.99 -3.43 9.24
C ALA A 53 -2.96 -3.35 10.77
N GLU A 54 -3.68 -4.24 11.47
CA GLU A 54 -3.64 -4.31 12.94
C GLU A 54 -2.27 -4.75 13.46
N ARG A 55 -1.62 -5.73 12.80
CA ARG A 55 -0.26 -6.15 13.15
C ARG A 55 0.73 -4.99 12.97
N LEU A 56 0.72 -4.36 11.80
CA LEU A 56 1.64 -3.26 11.47
C LEU A 56 1.43 -2.04 12.37
N ARG A 57 0.19 -1.73 12.78
CA ARG A 57 -0.08 -0.66 13.75
C ARG A 57 0.58 -0.93 15.10
N ARG A 58 0.58 -2.18 15.56
CA ARG A 58 1.25 -2.57 16.81
C ARG A 58 2.76 -2.44 16.66
N GLU A 59 3.32 -2.95 15.58
CA GLU A 59 4.76 -2.86 15.29
C GLU A 59 5.25 -1.41 15.23
N VAL A 60 4.50 -0.51 14.57
CA VAL A 60 4.81 0.93 14.56
C VAL A 60 4.79 1.52 15.97
N ALA A 61 3.77 1.20 16.78
CA ALA A 61 3.65 1.73 18.14
C ALA A 61 4.74 1.20 19.09
N GLU A 62 5.15 -0.06 18.92
CA GLU A 62 6.25 -0.68 19.64
C GLU A 62 7.57 0.02 19.29
N SER A 63 7.94 0.13 18.01
CA SER A 63 9.15 0.84 17.60
C SER A 63 9.14 2.33 18.00
N GLU A 64 7.99 3.01 17.97
CA GLU A 64 7.88 4.40 18.45
C GLU A 64 8.17 4.51 19.96
N THR A 65 7.77 3.52 20.74
CA THR A 65 8.07 3.46 22.18
C THR A 65 9.56 3.24 22.41
N GLU A 66 10.16 2.27 21.72
CA GLU A 66 11.60 1.98 21.82
C GLU A 66 12.46 3.19 21.40
N ILE A 67 12.09 3.87 20.31
CA ILE A 67 12.77 5.11 19.88
C ILE A 67 12.69 6.18 20.98
N ALA A 68 11.53 6.34 21.62
CA ALA A 68 11.36 7.33 22.68
C ALA A 68 12.21 7.02 23.92
N ASP A 69 12.35 5.74 24.27
CA ASP A 69 13.18 5.29 25.38
C ASP A 69 14.68 5.46 25.04
N LEU A 70 15.13 5.07 23.85
CA LEU A 70 16.50 5.31 23.37
C LEU A 70 16.88 6.80 23.35
N LEU A 71 15.95 7.68 23.00
CA LEU A 71 16.16 9.13 23.03
C LEU A 71 16.29 9.68 24.45
N ARG A 72 15.59 9.09 25.43
CA ARG A 72 15.72 9.45 26.84
C ARG A 72 17.08 9.02 27.40
N ASP A 73 17.48 7.78 27.15
CA ASP A 73 18.72 7.19 27.65
C ASP A 73 19.99 7.85 27.05
N SER A 74 19.85 8.45 25.87
CA SER A 74 20.91 9.24 25.24
C SER A 74 21.19 10.58 25.96
N GLY A 75 20.27 11.07 26.78
CA GLY A 75 20.40 12.35 27.51
C GLY A 75 21.10 12.24 28.88
N GLU A 76 21.28 11.02 29.42
CA GLU A 76 21.75 10.78 30.79
C GLU A 76 23.23 10.34 30.87
N GLY A 77 23.95 10.33 29.73
CA GLY A 77 25.28 9.73 29.54
C GLY A 77 26.47 10.51 30.14
N ALA A 78 26.45 10.83 31.44
CA ALA A 78 27.65 11.25 32.14
C ALA A 78 28.60 10.04 32.33
N GLY A 79 29.40 9.71 31.32
CA GLY A 79 30.39 8.63 31.38
C GLY A 79 30.51 7.76 30.13
N ASP A 80 29.66 7.97 29.12
CA ASP A 80 29.73 7.22 27.86
C ASP A 80 31.06 7.49 27.14
N ASP A 81 31.73 6.42 26.71
CA ASP A 81 32.85 6.53 25.80
C ASP A 81 32.39 6.55 24.32
N GLN A 82 33.34 6.62 23.40
CA GLN A 82 33.01 6.68 21.96
C GLN A 82 32.35 5.39 21.44
N ALA A 83 32.61 4.24 22.07
CA ALA A 83 31.97 2.98 21.71
C ALA A 83 30.52 2.94 22.20
N ASP A 84 30.24 3.46 23.40
CA ASP A 84 28.88 3.56 23.94
C ASP A 84 28.02 4.49 23.07
N ALA A 85 28.54 5.66 22.70
CA ALA A 85 27.85 6.60 21.82
C ALA A 85 27.57 6.03 20.43
N GLY A 86 28.50 5.21 19.90
CA GLY A 86 28.33 4.49 18.64
C GLY A 86 27.21 3.46 18.70
N THR A 87 27.18 2.65 19.76
CA THR A 87 26.14 1.63 19.99
C THR A 87 24.75 2.26 20.09
N LYS A 88 24.57 3.28 20.93
CA LYS A 88 23.29 3.99 21.07
C LYS A 88 22.80 4.62 19.76
N THR A 89 23.74 5.11 18.95
CA THR A 89 23.41 5.67 17.62
C THR A 89 22.94 4.59 16.66
N PHE A 90 23.64 3.46 16.62
CA PHE A 90 23.25 2.32 15.79
C PHE A 90 21.87 1.77 16.17
N GLU A 91 21.62 1.55 17.46
CA GLU A 91 20.32 1.07 17.97
C GLU A 91 19.18 2.02 17.57
N ARG A 92 19.38 3.34 17.74
CA ARG A 92 18.39 4.34 17.34
C ARG A 92 18.13 4.32 15.83
N GLU A 93 19.17 4.26 15.01
CA GLU A 93 19.03 4.19 13.55
C GLU A 93 18.35 2.89 13.08
N HIS A 94 18.61 1.80 13.79
CA HIS A 94 17.96 0.51 13.55
C HIS A 94 16.46 0.61 13.82
N GLU A 95 16.06 1.09 14.99
CA GLU A 95 14.63 1.23 15.34
C GLU A 95 13.90 2.22 14.43
N LEU A 96 14.55 3.33 14.05
CA LEU A 96 14.01 4.26 13.06
C LEU A 96 13.74 3.59 11.71
N SER A 97 14.63 2.69 11.28
CA SER A 97 14.49 1.95 10.03
C SER A 97 13.34 0.94 10.08
N LEU A 98 13.18 0.24 11.21
CA LEU A 98 12.05 -0.67 11.45
C LEU A 98 10.73 0.10 11.44
N ALA A 99 10.65 1.21 12.18
CA ALA A 99 9.46 2.05 12.23
C ALA A 99 9.10 2.61 10.84
N ALA A 100 10.08 3.06 10.06
CA ALA A 100 9.85 3.54 8.70
C ALA A 100 9.30 2.43 7.79
N ASN A 101 9.89 1.24 7.83
CA ASN A 101 9.42 0.11 7.02
C ASN A 101 7.98 -0.31 7.39
N ALA A 102 7.69 -0.43 8.68
CA ALA A 102 6.37 -0.81 9.16
C ALA A 102 5.30 0.23 8.78
N ARG A 103 5.63 1.54 8.84
CA ARG A 103 4.75 2.62 8.39
C ARG A 103 4.48 2.55 6.88
N ASP A 104 5.50 2.34 6.06
CA ASP A 104 5.34 2.21 4.60
C ASP A 104 4.44 1.02 4.25
N MET A 105 4.62 -0.12 4.92
CA MET A 105 3.77 -1.30 4.73
C MET A 105 2.34 -1.05 5.21
N LEU A 106 2.16 -0.31 6.31
CA LEU A 106 0.85 0.06 6.82
C LEU A 106 0.11 0.99 5.84
N GLU A 107 0.80 1.98 5.28
CA GLU A 107 0.24 2.89 4.28
C GLU A 107 -0.21 2.10 3.04
N GLN A 108 0.64 1.20 2.53
CA GLN A 108 0.27 0.34 1.39
C GLN A 108 -0.94 -0.56 1.69
N THR A 109 -1.02 -1.09 2.92
CA THR A 109 -2.16 -1.91 3.37
C THR A 109 -3.46 -1.09 3.42
N GLN A 110 -3.41 0.08 4.04
CA GLN A 110 -4.57 0.98 4.15
C GLN A 110 -5.01 1.47 2.77
N ARG A 111 -4.06 1.75 1.88
CA ARG A 111 -4.34 2.11 0.49
C ARG A 111 -5.01 0.97 -0.26
N ALA A 112 -4.59 -0.28 -0.08
CA ALA A 112 -5.24 -1.43 -0.68
C ALA A 112 -6.70 -1.58 -0.19
N LEU A 113 -6.93 -1.45 1.13
CA LEU A 113 -8.28 -1.47 1.73
C LEU A 113 -9.17 -0.37 1.17
N ALA A 114 -8.70 0.88 1.13
CA ALA A 114 -9.45 2.00 0.57
C ALA A 114 -9.81 1.79 -0.91
N ARG A 115 -8.95 1.09 -1.66
CA ARG A 115 -9.20 0.78 -3.07
C ARG A 115 -10.19 -0.35 -3.27
N ILE A 116 -10.27 -1.30 -2.33
CA ILE A 116 -11.34 -2.30 -2.29
C ILE A 116 -12.68 -1.59 -2.09
N GLU A 117 -12.75 -0.67 -1.13
CA GLU A 117 -13.96 0.13 -0.87
C GLU A 117 -14.34 1.02 -2.06
N ALA A 118 -13.36 1.59 -2.76
CA ALA A 118 -13.59 2.43 -3.93
C ALA A 118 -13.84 1.66 -5.23
N GLY A 119 -13.84 0.32 -5.23
CA GLY A 119 -14.00 -0.50 -6.44
C GLY A 119 -12.86 -0.37 -7.45
N THR A 120 -11.69 0.12 -7.04
CA THR A 120 -10.52 0.30 -7.93
C THR A 120 -9.39 -0.69 -7.65
N TYR A 121 -9.56 -1.59 -6.68
CA TYR A 121 -8.57 -2.61 -6.33
C TYR A 121 -8.19 -3.46 -7.55
N GLY A 122 -6.89 -3.68 -7.75
CA GLY A 122 -6.38 -4.41 -8.90
C GLY A 122 -6.08 -3.57 -10.15
N ALA A 123 -6.34 -2.25 -10.17
CA ALA A 123 -5.76 -1.38 -11.20
C ALA A 123 -4.30 -1.00 -10.89
N CYS A 124 -3.43 -0.92 -11.89
CA CYS A 124 -2.08 -0.38 -11.69
C CYS A 124 -2.15 1.15 -11.51
N GLU A 125 -1.51 1.68 -10.46
CA GLU A 125 -1.56 3.12 -10.18
C GLU A 125 -0.73 3.97 -11.15
N SER A 126 0.21 3.35 -11.87
CA SER A 126 1.04 4.05 -12.85
C SER A 126 0.39 4.13 -14.23
N CYS A 127 -0.26 3.06 -14.69
CA CYS A 127 -0.73 2.95 -16.08
C CYS A 127 -2.22 2.57 -16.22
N GLY A 128 -2.91 2.30 -15.11
CA GLY A 128 -4.31 1.88 -15.09
C GLY A 128 -4.59 0.44 -15.52
N GLN A 129 -3.57 -0.31 -15.98
CA GLN A 129 -3.77 -1.69 -16.45
C GLN A 129 -4.06 -2.64 -15.28
N PRO A 130 -4.85 -3.71 -15.49
CA PRO A 130 -5.14 -4.67 -14.45
C PRO A 130 -3.88 -5.39 -13.95
N ILE A 131 -3.78 -5.52 -12.64
CA ILE A 131 -2.82 -6.35 -11.91
C ILE A 131 -3.38 -7.78 -11.88
N GLY A 132 -2.53 -8.78 -12.08
CA GLY A 132 -2.99 -10.16 -12.16
C GLY A 132 -3.58 -10.63 -10.83
N LYS A 133 -4.73 -11.29 -10.88
CA LYS A 133 -5.46 -11.77 -9.72
C LYS A 133 -4.60 -12.65 -8.81
N ALA A 134 -3.89 -13.62 -9.40
CA ALA A 134 -2.96 -14.49 -8.67
C ALA A 134 -1.84 -13.72 -7.95
N ARG A 135 -1.39 -12.59 -8.52
CA ARG A 135 -0.40 -11.73 -7.87
C ARG A 135 -1.00 -10.99 -6.69
N LEU A 136 -2.24 -10.51 -6.80
CA LEU A 136 -2.92 -9.83 -5.69
C LEU A 136 -3.31 -10.80 -4.57
N GLN A 137 -3.63 -12.06 -4.90
CA GLN A 137 -3.85 -13.10 -3.90
C GLN A 137 -2.56 -13.46 -3.14
N ALA A 138 -1.40 -13.39 -3.81
CA ALA A 138 -0.11 -13.63 -3.16
C ALA A 138 0.49 -12.37 -2.48
N PHE A 139 0.19 -11.19 -3.01
CA PHE A 139 0.71 -9.90 -2.55
C PHE A 139 -0.42 -8.84 -2.53
N PRO A 140 -1.31 -8.86 -1.52
CA PRO A 140 -2.50 -7.99 -1.48
C PRO A 140 -2.23 -6.49 -1.48
N ARG A 141 -1.04 -6.07 -1.01
CA ARG A 141 -0.61 -4.67 -1.00
C ARG A 141 -0.18 -4.12 -2.36
N ALA A 142 -0.02 -4.97 -3.38
CA ALA A 142 0.67 -4.56 -4.60
C ALA A 142 -0.11 -3.52 -5.41
N THR A 143 0.51 -2.36 -5.67
CA THR A 143 -0.13 -1.21 -6.36
C THR A 143 0.23 -1.06 -7.84
N LEU A 144 1.32 -1.68 -8.29
CA LEU A 144 1.81 -1.60 -9.67
C LEU A 144 1.71 -2.95 -10.37
N ASP A 145 1.45 -2.98 -11.68
CA ASP A 145 1.67 -4.18 -12.48
C ASP A 145 3.16 -4.52 -12.62
N VAL A 146 3.46 -5.72 -13.11
CA VAL A 146 4.84 -6.23 -13.25
C VAL A 146 5.70 -5.34 -14.15
N ALA A 147 5.16 -4.85 -15.27
CA ALA A 147 5.92 -4.02 -16.21
C ALA A 147 6.22 -2.64 -15.61
N CYS A 148 5.27 -2.04 -14.89
CA CYS A 148 5.48 -0.80 -14.15
C CYS A 148 6.49 -0.98 -13.02
N LYS A 149 6.39 -2.08 -12.26
CA LYS A 149 7.32 -2.38 -11.17
C LYS A 149 8.76 -2.58 -11.68
N GLN A 150 8.93 -3.31 -12.78
CA GLN A 150 10.25 -3.48 -13.42
C GLN A 150 10.85 -2.17 -13.95
N ARG A 151 10.02 -1.20 -14.37
CA ARG A 151 10.52 0.12 -14.78
C ARG A 151 10.95 0.97 -13.58
N GLU A 152 10.23 0.88 -12.47
CA GLU A 152 10.58 1.56 -11.23
C GLU A 152 11.92 1.04 -10.68
N GLU A 153 12.13 -0.27 -10.65
CA GLU A 153 13.37 -0.89 -10.14
C GLU A 153 14.62 -0.63 -10.99
N ARG A 154 14.45 -0.22 -12.26
CA ARG A 154 15.56 0.12 -13.15
C ARG A 154 16.00 1.58 -13.05
N ARG A 155 15.28 2.38 -12.28
CA ARG A 155 15.51 3.83 -12.14
C ARG A 155 16.45 4.12 -10.98
#